data_AF-R6HA70-F1
#
_entry.id   AF-R6HA70-F1
#
_cell.length_a   1.000
_cell.length_b   1.000
_cell.length_c   1.000
_cell.angle_alpha   90.00
_cell.angle_beta   90.00
_cell.angle_gamma   90.00
#
_symmetry.space_group_name_H-M   'P 1'
#
loop_
_entity.id
_entity.type
_entity.pdbx_description
1 polymer ?
#
loop_
_entity_poly.entity_id
_entity_poly.type
_entity_poly.pdbx_seq_one_letter_code
_entity_poly.pdbx_strand_id
1 'polypeptide(L)'
;MLFESAFDFESIFGGFAGSVVMLGIKRGLYSNEAGMGSAPNAAATASVSHPVKQGLVQSLSVYIDTILICTCSAIMVLIFYVQDPAVAVGLNGMPLIQMAVNNSVGVAGIHFITFAIFAFAYSSLIGNYFYAESNFRFIFPESKKGLFAFRIACLAAILYGAVNSFDLAWNLADIFMGFMAIVNLIAILILGKWALLALDDYSKQRNRGLDPVFLASSIPGLPETDCWHEEHLKDFGSGPMKEYLEESVDMDFAGLK
;
A
#
# COMPACT_ATOMS: atom_id res chain seq x y z
N MET A 1 12.76 26.58 3.16
CA MET A 1 11.36 26.22 2.83
C MET A 1 10.98 24.80 3.23
N LEU A 2 11.15 23.72 2.43
CA LEU A 2 10.63 22.38 2.82
C LEU A 2 11.18 21.85 4.16
N PHE A 3 12.51 21.77 4.30
CA PHE A 3 13.15 21.32 5.54
C PHE A 3 12.86 22.28 6.71
N GLU A 4 12.90 23.58 6.46
CA GLU A 4 12.64 24.62 7.46
C GLU A 4 11.21 24.55 8.02
N SER A 5 10.20 24.36 7.17
CA SER A 5 8.81 24.21 7.60
C SER A 5 8.51 22.85 8.23
N ALA A 6 9.25 21.79 7.87
CA ALA A 6 9.10 20.46 8.47
C ALA A 6 9.77 20.36 9.85
N PHE A 7 10.86 21.11 10.08
CA PHE A 7 11.60 21.15 11.34
C PHE A 7 11.33 22.42 12.15
N ASP A 8 10.19 23.06 11.93
CA ASP A 8 9.74 24.16 12.77
C ASP A 8 9.28 23.61 14.13
N PHE A 9 10.23 23.54 15.05
CA PHE A 9 10.00 23.02 16.40
C PHE A 9 8.99 23.86 17.18
N GLU A 10 8.84 25.15 16.88
CA GLU A 10 7.90 26.02 17.57
C GLU A 10 6.45 25.62 17.27
N SER A 11 6.11 25.34 16.00
CA SER A 11 4.78 24.80 15.65
C SER A 11 4.56 23.36 16.11
N ILE A 12 5.62 22.53 16.17
CA ILE A 12 5.54 21.16 16.69
C ILE A 12 5.26 21.14 18.19
N PHE A 13 5.96 21.95 18.99
CA PHE A 13 5.77 22.03 20.45
C PHE A 13 4.52 22.84 20.84
N GLY A 14 4.13 23.84 20.05
CA GLY A 14 2.91 24.64 20.25
C GLY A 14 1.62 23.88 19.88
N GLY A 15 1.70 22.84 19.05
CA GLY A 15 0.56 22.00 18.70
C GLY A 15 0.87 20.97 17.63
N PHE A 16 1.41 19.80 18.03
CA PHE A 16 1.77 18.71 17.11
C PHE A 16 0.64 18.34 16.12
N ALA A 17 -0.62 18.35 16.57
CA ALA A 17 -1.78 18.02 15.75
C ALA A 17 -2.02 18.99 14.58
N GLY A 18 -1.54 20.24 14.67
CA GLY A 18 -1.62 21.26 13.62
C GLY A 18 -0.33 21.45 12.83
N SER A 19 0.72 20.70 13.16
CA SER A 19 2.02 20.84 12.50
C SER A 19 1.98 20.36 11.04
N VAL A 20 2.88 20.91 10.21
CA VAL A 20 3.09 20.46 8.82
C VAL A 20 3.51 18.99 8.78
N VAL A 21 4.19 18.51 9.83
CA VAL A 21 4.53 17.08 10.00
C VAL A 21 3.29 16.22 10.10
N MET A 22 2.30 16.59 10.93
CA MET A 22 1.04 15.84 11.04
C MET A 22 0.27 15.83 9.72
N LEU A 23 0.21 16.97 9.03
CA LEU A 23 -0.42 17.04 7.71
C LEU A 23 0.30 16.14 6.69
N GLY A 24 1.64 16.14 6.71
CA GLY A 24 2.48 15.27 5.90
C GLY A 24 2.25 13.79 6.18
N ILE A 25 2.16 13.39 7.46
CA ILE A 25 1.85 12.01 7.86
C ILE A 25 0.47 11.60 7.34
N LYS A 26 -0.56 12.42 7.58
CA LYS A 26 -1.93 12.14 7.11
C LYS A 26 -1.95 11.95 5.60
N ARG A 27 -1.41 12.91 4.83
CA ARG A 27 -1.43 12.86 3.37
C ARG A 27 -0.52 11.77 2.80
N GLY A 28 0.58 11.46 3.45
CA GLY A 28 1.47 10.36 3.08
C GLY A 28 0.79 8.99 3.24
N LEU A 29 0.07 8.77 4.35
CA LEU A 29 -0.70 7.55 4.58
C LEU A 29 -1.76 7.32 3.50
N TYR A 30 -2.44 8.38 3.03
CA TYR A 30 -3.40 8.27 1.93
C TYR A 30 -2.80 7.82 0.60
N SER A 31 -1.52 8.15 0.38
CA SER A 31 -0.88 7.82 -0.89
C SER A 31 -0.41 6.37 -0.88
N ASN A 32 0.34 5.98 0.15
CA ASN A 32 1.06 4.71 0.16
C ASN A 32 0.38 3.60 0.94
N GLU A 33 -0.67 3.90 1.69
CA GLU A 33 -1.43 2.96 2.52
C GLU A 33 -0.60 2.20 3.56
N ALA A 34 0.56 2.74 3.95
CA ALA A 34 1.47 2.10 4.88
C ALA A 34 0.79 1.90 6.25
N GLY A 35 0.73 0.66 6.70
CA GLY A 35 0.14 0.31 8.00
C GLY A 35 -1.40 0.25 8.03
N MET A 36 -2.11 0.56 6.93
CA MET A 36 -3.58 0.46 6.88
C MET A 36 -4.11 -0.97 6.72
N GLY A 37 -3.29 -1.89 6.23
CA GLY A 37 -3.67 -3.31 6.10
C GLY A 37 -4.54 -3.64 4.88
N SER A 38 -4.81 -2.67 4.00
CA SER A 38 -5.55 -2.84 2.74
C SER A 38 -4.71 -3.49 1.64
N ALA A 39 -3.50 -2.98 1.41
CA ALA A 39 -2.61 -3.46 0.35
C ALA A 39 -2.31 -4.97 0.41
N PRO A 40 -2.11 -5.62 1.59
CA PRO A 40 -1.95 -7.07 1.69
C PRO A 40 -3.02 -7.90 0.98
N ASN A 41 -4.26 -7.39 0.84
CA ASN A 41 -5.33 -8.10 0.13
C ASN A 41 -4.97 -8.37 -1.34
N ALA A 42 -4.31 -7.43 -2.03
CA ALA A 42 -3.80 -7.67 -3.38
C ALA A 42 -2.57 -8.58 -3.37
N ALA A 43 -1.63 -8.34 -2.45
CA ALA A 43 -0.42 -9.15 -2.36
C ALA A 43 -0.70 -10.64 -2.11
N ALA A 44 -1.73 -10.96 -1.32
CA ALA A 44 -2.13 -12.33 -1.05
C ALA A 44 -2.59 -13.11 -2.31
N THR A 45 -2.93 -12.41 -3.40
CA THR A 45 -3.29 -13.06 -4.68
C THR A 45 -2.11 -13.33 -5.59
N ALA A 46 -0.94 -12.80 -5.26
CA ALA A 46 0.26 -13.00 -6.06
C ALA A 46 0.75 -14.46 -5.92
N SER A 47 1.01 -15.11 -7.05
CA SER A 47 1.70 -16.39 -7.04
C SER A 47 3.19 -16.15 -6.87
N VAL A 48 3.69 -16.40 -5.67
CA VAL A 48 5.10 -16.30 -5.30
C VAL A 48 5.55 -17.59 -4.63
N SER A 49 6.84 -17.90 -4.68
CA SER A 49 7.38 -19.08 -4.00
C SER A 49 7.67 -18.84 -2.51
N HIS A 50 7.69 -17.58 -2.07
CA HIS A 50 8.00 -17.21 -0.70
C HIS A 50 7.29 -15.88 -0.35
N PRO A 51 6.56 -15.76 0.78
CA PRO A 51 5.76 -14.57 1.12
C PRO A 51 6.60 -13.29 1.24
N VAL A 52 7.82 -13.40 1.77
CA VAL A 52 8.79 -12.28 1.84
C VAL A 52 9.09 -11.66 0.46
N LYS A 53 9.12 -12.43 -0.63
CA LYS A 53 9.31 -11.86 -1.98
C LYS A 53 8.23 -10.82 -2.29
N GLN A 54 6.98 -11.15 -2.01
CA GLN A 54 5.87 -10.24 -2.24
C GLN A 54 5.85 -9.07 -1.25
N GLY A 55 6.24 -9.30 0.01
CA GLY A 55 6.39 -8.23 1.00
C GLY A 55 7.44 -7.19 0.61
N LEU A 56 8.55 -7.63 0.01
CA LEU A 56 9.59 -6.74 -0.52
C LEU A 56 9.09 -5.92 -1.73
N VAL A 57 8.33 -6.55 -2.64
CA VAL A 57 7.68 -5.83 -3.76
C VAL A 57 6.69 -4.78 -3.26
N GLN A 58 5.91 -5.08 -2.23
CA GLN A 58 5.03 -4.09 -1.60
C GLN A 58 5.79 -2.95 -0.91
N SER A 59 6.90 -3.25 -0.25
CA SER A 59 7.74 -2.20 0.34
C SER A 59 8.30 -1.26 -0.73
N LEU A 60 8.64 -1.81 -1.90
CA LEU A 60 9.06 -1.02 -3.06
C LEU A 60 7.92 -0.15 -3.62
N SER A 61 6.66 -0.60 -3.61
CA SER A 61 5.55 0.24 -4.10
C SER A 61 5.37 1.49 -3.25
N VAL A 62 5.53 1.39 -1.92
CA VAL A 62 5.52 2.55 -1.01
C VAL A 62 6.63 3.54 -1.37
N TYR A 63 7.83 3.03 -1.67
CA TYR A 63 8.96 3.87 -2.08
C TYR A 63 8.67 4.61 -3.39
N ILE A 64 8.17 3.91 -4.42
CA ILE A 64 7.85 4.51 -5.71
C ILE A 64 6.77 5.59 -5.54
N ASP A 65 5.71 5.28 -4.80
CA ASP A 65 4.60 6.21 -4.62
C ASP A 65 5.02 7.46 -3.84
N THR A 66 5.59 7.30 -2.65
CA THR A 66 5.91 8.46 -1.79
C THR A 66 7.18 9.18 -2.21
N ILE A 67 8.28 8.46 -2.43
CA ILE A 67 9.58 9.09 -2.66
C ILE A 67 9.71 9.59 -4.09
N LEU A 68 9.14 8.88 -5.07
CA LEU A 68 9.24 9.30 -6.47
C LEU A 68 8.01 10.12 -6.89
N ILE A 69 6.80 9.57 -6.81
CA ILE A 69 5.60 10.22 -7.38
C ILE A 69 5.15 11.44 -6.56
N CYS A 70 5.00 11.31 -5.23
CA CYS A 70 4.58 12.44 -4.39
C CYS A 70 5.63 13.54 -4.35
N THR A 71 6.92 13.18 -4.27
CA THR A 71 8.01 14.17 -4.28
C THR A 71 8.05 14.95 -5.59
N CYS A 72 7.93 14.27 -6.74
CA CYS A 72 7.81 14.96 -8.03
C CYS A 72 6.62 15.92 -8.04
N SER A 73 5.46 15.48 -7.54
CA SER A 73 4.25 16.32 -7.47
C SER A 73 4.43 17.53 -6.57
N ALA A 74 5.06 17.36 -5.41
CA ALA A 74 5.37 18.45 -4.48
C ALA A 74 6.36 19.45 -5.09
N ILE A 75 7.42 18.96 -5.74
CA ILE A 75 8.40 19.79 -6.45
C ILE A 75 7.73 20.56 -7.58
N MET A 76 6.82 19.95 -8.35
CA MET A 76 6.07 20.64 -9.40
C MET A 76 5.25 21.80 -8.83
N VAL A 77 4.55 21.62 -7.71
CA VAL A 77 3.80 22.69 -7.05
C VAL A 77 4.74 23.81 -6.56
N LEU A 78 5.91 23.46 -6.02
CA LEU A 78 6.88 24.43 -5.51
C LEU A 78 7.58 25.22 -6.62
N ILE A 79 7.94 24.58 -7.73
CA ILE A 79 8.63 25.23 -8.85
C ILE A 79 7.66 26.07 -9.68
N PHE A 80 6.50 25.52 -10.03
CA PHE A 80 5.56 26.17 -10.94
C PHE A 80 4.58 27.11 -10.24
N TYR A 81 4.70 27.22 -8.90
CA TYR A 81 4.03 28.10 -7.96
C TYR A 81 2.90 28.97 -8.51
N VAL A 82 1.73 28.88 -7.88
CA VAL A 82 0.61 29.78 -8.16
C VAL A 82 1.00 31.21 -7.81
N GLN A 83 1.14 32.06 -8.83
CA GLN A 83 1.62 33.44 -8.67
C GLN A 83 0.69 34.34 -7.85
N ASP A 84 -0.60 34.01 -7.75
CA ASP A 84 -1.56 34.76 -6.95
C ASP A 84 -1.85 34.03 -5.62
N PRO A 85 -1.39 34.56 -4.47
CA PRO A 85 -1.63 33.96 -3.16
C PRO A 85 -3.11 33.83 -2.79
N ALA A 86 -3.97 34.74 -3.26
CA ALA A 86 -5.41 34.68 -2.96
C ALA A 86 -6.09 33.52 -3.71
N VAL A 87 -5.61 33.22 -4.91
CA VAL A 87 -6.09 32.06 -5.70
C VAL A 87 -5.48 30.76 -5.19
N ALA A 88 -4.21 30.77 -4.75
CA ALA A 88 -3.55 29.61 -4.15
C ALA A 88 -4.28 29.12 -2.89
N VAL A 89 -4.75 30.03 -2.04
CA VAL A 89 -5.48 29.71 -0.80
C VAL A 89 -6.88 29.15 -1.08
N GLY A 90 -7.48 29.49 -2.23
CA GLY A 90 -8.79 28.98 -2.66
C GLY A 90 -8.75 27.64 -3.39
N LEU A 91 -7.57 27.13 -3.73
CA LEU A 91 -7.40 25.90 -4.51
C LEU A 91 -6.69 24.82 -3.69
N ASN A 92 -7.36 23.68 -3.52
CA ASN A 92 -6.81 22.51 -2.82
C ASN A 92 -6.68 21.32 -3.76
N GLY A 93 -5.66 20.48 -3.56
CA GLY A 93 -5.48 19.24 -4.30
C GLY A 93 -5.15 19.44 -5.78
N MET A 94 -5.88 18.76 -6.69
CA MET A 94 -5.55 18.75 -8.11
C MET A 94 -5.74 20.08 -8.86
N PRO A 95 -6.78 20.89 -8.58
CA PRO A 95 -6.88 22.23 -9.16
C PRO A 95 -5.63 23.10 -8.95
N LEU A 96 -4.96 22.97 -7.80
CA LEU A 96 -3.69 23.66 -7.52
C LEU A 96 -2.58 23.19 -8.47
N ILE A 97 -2.44 21.86 -8.66
CA ILE A 97 -1.44 21.27 -9.57
C ILE A 97 -1.72 21.66 -11.02
N GLN A 98 -2.98 21.59 -11.47
CA GLN A 98 -3.37 21.98 -12.82
C GLN A 98 -3.04 23.45 -13.10
N MET A 99 -3.29 24.33 -12.13
CA MET A 99 -3.01 25.76 -12.31
C MET A 99 -1.51 26.07 -12.27
N ALA A 100 -0.76 25.42 -11.39
CA ALA A 100 0.70 25.52 -11.36
C ALA A 100 1.30 25.07 -12.71
N VAL A 101 0.87 23.91 -13.22
CA VAL A 101 1.33 23.40 -14.52
C VAL A 101 0.92 24.30 -15.68
N ASN A 102 -0.30 24.88 -15.65
CA ASN A 102 -0.74 25.83 -16.67
C ASN A 102 0.19 27.05 -16.77
N ASN A 103 0.66 27.55 -15.62
CA ASN A 103 1.53 28.71 -15.57
C ASN A 103 2.89 28.49 -16.28
N SER A 104 3.35 27.23 -16.38
CA SER A 104 4.67 26.91 -16.93
C SER A 104 4.64 26.17 -18.27
N VAL A 105 3.62 25.34 -18.51
CA VAL A 105 3.50 24.46 -19.69
C VAL A 105 2.29 24.84 -20.55
N GLY A 106 1.43 25.74 -20.09
CA GLY A 106 0.21 26.15 -20.79
C GLY A 106 -0.85 25.05 -20.86
N VAL A 107 -1.80 25.23 -21.78
CA VAL A 107 -3.01 24.40 -21.90
C VAL A 107 -2.71 22.92 -22.16
N ALA A 108 -1.61 22.62 -22.88
CA ALA A 108 -1.18 21.24 -23.12
C ALA A 108 -0.87 20.50 -21.81
N GLY A 109 -0.27 21.19 -20.83
CA GLY A 109 0.01 20.65 -19.51
C GLY A 109 -1.27 20.33 -18.73
N ILE A 110 -2.32 21.15 -18.87
CA ILE A 110 -3.63 20.88 -18.24
C ILE A 110 -4.23 19.56 -18.75
N HIS A 111 -4.24 19.35 -20.07
CA HIS A 111 -4.79 18.12 -20.66
C HIS A 111 -4.02 16.88 -20.21
N PHE A 112 -2.69 16.96 -20.18
CA PHE A 112 -1.83 15.88 -19.68
C PHE A 112 -2.15 15.53 -18.22
N ILE A 113 -2.17 16.53 -17.33
CA ILE A 113 -2.47 16.33 -15.91
C ILE A 113 -3.89 15.79 -15.71
N THR A 114 -4.86 16.28 -16.47
CA THR A 114 -6.26 15.80 -16.40
C THR A 114 -6.36 14.32 -16.75
N PHE A 115 -5.69 13.88 -17.82
CA PHE A 115 -5.64 12.47 -18.20
C PHE A 115 -4.92 11.62 -17.14
N ALA A 116 -3.79 12.12 -16.61
CA ALA A 116 -3.06 11.45 -15.55
C ALA A 116 -3.93 11.24 -14.30
N ILE A 117 -4.62 12.28 -13.84
CA ILE A 117 -5.56 12.20 -12.69
C ILE A 117 -6.63 11.15 -12.95
N PHE A 118 -7.24 11.17 -14.14
CA PHE A 118 -8.25 10.20 -14.49
C PHE A 118 -7.71 8.77 -14.38
N ALA A 119 -6.53 8.50 -14.95
CA ALA A 119 -5.90 7.18 -14.88
C ALA A 119 -5.57 6.77 -13.43
N PHE A 120 -4.98 7.66 -12.63
CA PHE A 120 -4.68 7.40 -11.22
C PHE A 120 -5.96 7.13 -10.42
N ALA A 121 -6.94 8.03 -10.46
CA ALA A 121 -8.20 7.87 -9.74
C ALA A 121 -8.94 6.60 -10.16
N TYR A 122 -8.96 6.28 -11.45
CA TYR A 122 -9.58 5.06 -11.96
C TYR A 122 -8.88 3.80 -11.43
N SER A 123 -7.54 3.75 -11.46
CA SER A 123 -6.80 2.61 -10.91
C SER A 123 -7.02 2.44 -9.40
N SER A 124 -7.05 3.54 -8.63
CA SER A 124 -7.30 3.52 -7.20
C SER A 124 -8.72 3.05 -6.87
N LEU A 125 -9.72 3.43 -7.66
CA LEU A 125 -11.10 2.95 -7.49
C LEU A 125 -11.20 1.44 -7.71
N ILE A 126 -10.55 0.90 -8.73
CA ILE A 126 -10.52 -0.54 -8.99
C ILE A 126 -9.85 -1.28 -7.82
N GLY A 127 -8.68 -0.81 -7.38
CA GLY A 127 -7.95 -1.42 -6.26
C GLY A 127 -8.77 -1.44 -4.97
N ASN A 128 -9.35 -0.31 -4.59
CA ASN A 128 -10.17 -0.20 -3.39
C ASN A 128 -11.45 -1.05 -3.48
N TYR A 129 -12.10 -1.09 -4.64
CA TYR A 129 -13.23 -1.97 -4.87
C TYR A 129 -12.84 -3.45 -4.71
N PHE A 130 -11.68 -3.85 -5.25
CA PHE A 130 -11.16 -5.21 -5.09
C PHE A 130 -10.91 -5.55 -3.61
N TYR A 131 -10.29 -4.65 -2.84
CA TYR A 131 -10.08 -4.85 -1.41
C TYR A 131 -11.39 -5.02 -0.66
N ALA A 132 -12.37 -4.17 -0.97
CA ALA A 132 -13.66 -4.17 -0.29
C ALA A 132 -14.51 -5.39 -0.66
N GLU A 133 -14.46 -5.85 -1.92
CA GLU A 133 -15.09 -7.12 -2.34
C GLU A 133 -14.46 -8.32 -1.64
N SER A 134 -13.13 -8.37 -1.50
CA SER A 134 -12.43 -9.44 -0.77
C SER A 134 -12.85 -9.48 0.70
N ASN A 135 -12.90 -8.31 1.36
CA ASN A 135 -13.37 -8.20 2.74
C ASN A 135 -14.85 -8.60 2.89
N PHE A 136 -15.70 -8.21 1.93
CA PHE A 136 -17.11 -8.61 1.93
C PHE A 136 -17.25 -10.14 1.83
N ARG A 137 -16.49 -10.79 0.94
CA ARG A 137 -16.50 -12.25 0.78
C ARG A 137 -15.95 -12.97 2.00
N PHE A 138 -15.03 -12.37 2.74
CA PHE A 138 -14.57 -12.92 4.02
C PHE A 138 -15.69 -12.93 5.08
N ILE A 139 -16.47 -11.84 5.18
CA ILE A 139 -17.56 -11.72 6.16
C ILE A 139 -18.81 -12.52 5.73
N PHE A 140 -19.13 -12.53 4.43
CA PHE A 140 -20.32 -13.16 3.86
C PHE A 140 -19.98 -14.08 2.67
N PRO A 141 -19.38 -15.27 2.91
CA PRO A 141 -18.83 -16.13 1.86
C PRO A 141 -19.83 -16.57 0.78
N GLU A 142 -21.08 -16.82 1.16
CA GLU A 142 -22.08 -17.43 0.26
C GLU A 142 -23.12 -16.44 -0.29
N SER A 143 -23.08 -15.16 0.10
CA SER A 143 -24.15 -14.20 -0.20
C SER A 143 -24.00 -13.53 -1.57
N LYS A 144 -24.39 -14.22 -2.64
CA LYS A 144 -24.40 -13.65 -4.00
C LYS A 144 -25.29 -12.41 -4.14
N LYS A 145 -26.44 -12.41 -3.48
CA LYS A 145 -27.36 -11.24 -3.44
C LYS A 145 -26.77 -10.09 -2.62
N GLY A 146 -26.10 -10.40 -1.51
CA GLY A 146 -25.38 -9.42 -0.71
C GLY A 146 -24.23 -8.76 -1.48
N LEU A 147 -23.46 -9.55 -2.23
CA LEU A 147 -22.37 -9.03 -3.06
C LEU A 147 -22.90 -8.10 -4.17
N PHE A 148 -24.04 -8.44 -4.79
CA PHE A 148 -24.66 -7.56 -5.76
C PHE A 148 -25.14 -6.25 -5.13
N ALA A 149 -25.82 -6.31 -3.97
CA ALA A 149 -26.23 -5.11 -3.24
C ALA A 149 -25.03 -4.24 -2.83
N PHE A 150 -23.94 -4.88 -2.39
CA PHE A 150 -22.68 -4.22 -2.06
C PHE A 150 -22.09 -3.47 -3.26
N ARG A 151 -22.05 -4.09 -4.45
CA ARG A 151 -21.61 -3.43 -5.69
C ARG A 151 -22.43 -2.19 -6.01
N ILE A 152 -23.75 -2.27 -5.89
CA ILE A 152 -24.64 -1.11 -6.10
C ILE A 152 -24.35 -0.02 -5.06
N ALA A 153 -24.12 -0.39 -3.79
CA ALA A 153 -23.77 0.55 -2.75
C ALA A 153 -22.42 1.24 -3.01
N CYS A 154 -21.40 0.51 -3.48
CA CYS A 154 -20.12 1.10 -3.89
C CYS A 154 -20.30 2.11 -5.03
N LEU A 155 -21.07 1.77 -6.07
CA LEU A 155 -21.36 2.70 -7.17
C LEU A 155 -22.10 3.96 -6.68
N ALA A 156 -23.08 3.79 -5.80
CA ALA A 156 -23.78 4.91 -5.18
C ALA A 156 -22.83 5.80 -4.35
N ALA A 157 -21.91 5.19 -3.58
CA ALA A 157 -20.91 5.92 -2.82
C ALA A 157 -19.92 6.68 -3.72
N ILE A 158 -19.51 6.10 -4.86
CA ILE A 158 -18.66 6.79 -5.84
C ILE A 158 -19.40 8.00 -6.45
N LEU A 159 -20.66 7.82 -6.87
CA LEU A 159 -21.47 8.91 -7.41
C LEU A 159 -21.71 10.01 -6.36
N TYR A 160 -21.99 9.62 -5.12
CA TYR A 160 -22.12 10.54 -4.00
C TYR A 160 -20.80 11.28 -3.77
N GLY A 161 -19.67 10.58 -3.74
CA GLY A 161 -18.35 11.18 -3.59
C GLY A 161 -18.02 12.22 -4.68
N ALA A 162 -18.49 12.01 -5.91
CA ALA A 162 -18.29 12.94 -7.01
C ALA A 162 -19.06 14.27 -6.87
N VAL A 163 -20.12 14.33 -6.05
CA VAL A 163 -20.96 15.52 -5.87
C VAL A 163 -20.82 16.20 -4.50
N ASN A 164 -20.09 15.60 -3.56
CA ASN A 164 -19.89 16.15 -2.21
C ASN A 164 -18.69 17.08 -2.12
N SER A 165 -18.60 17.79 -0.98
CA SER A 165 -17.44 18.62 -0.69
C SER A 165 -16.19 17.77 -0.44
N PHE A 166 -15.06 18.31 -0.91
CA PHE A 166 -13.75 17.69 -0.75
C PHE A 166 -13.42 17.43 0.74
N ASP A 167 -13.72 18.41 1.62
CA ASP A 167 -13.40 18.32 3.04
C ASP A 167 -14.19 17.21 3.75
N LEU A 168 -15.45 16.99 3.39
CA LEU A 168 -16.25 15.91 3.97
C LEU A 168 -15.66 14.54 3.62
N ALA A 169 -15.25 14.35 2.37
CA ALA A 169 -14.64 13.10 1.91
C ALA A 169 -13.33 12.81 2.65
N TRP A 170 -12.46 13.81 2.82
CA TRP A 170 -11.22 13.64 3.57
C TRP A 170 -11.45 13.37 5.04
N ASN A 171 -12.31 14.13 5.70
CA ASN A 171 -12.57 13.94 7.14
C ASN A 171 -13.14 12.54 7.42
N LEU A 172 -14.06 12.07 6.58
CA LEU A 172 -14.62 10.72 6.72
C LEU A 172 -13.56 9.65 6.50
N ALA A 173 -12.73 9.81 5.47
CA ALA A 173 -11.65 8.88 5.20
C ALA A 173 -10.58 8.90 6.31
N ASP A 174 -10.25 10.06 6.89
CA ASP A 174 -9.23 10.20 7.94
C ASP A 174 -9.64 9.36 9.17
N ILE A 175 -10.93 9.40 9.51
CA ILE A 175 -11.51 8.61 10.61
C ILE A 175 -11.42 7.11 10.31
N PHE A 176 -11.89 6.67 9.15
CA PHE A 176 -11.90 5.23 8.81
C PHE A 176 -10.49 4.67 8.65
N MET A 177 -9.58 5.41 8.02
CA MET A 177 -8.17 5.02 7.92
C MET A 177 -7.52 4.91 9.29
N GLY A 178 -7.84 5.83 10.22
CA GLY A 178 -7.36 5.75 11.60
C GLY A 178 -7.78 4.43 12.26
N PHE A 179 -9.04 4.03 12.14
CA PHE A 179 -9.52 2.75 12.67
C PHE A 179 -8.83 1.55 11.99
N MET A 180 -8.72 1.55 10.66
CA MET A 180 -8.05 0.48 9.91
C MET A 180 -6.60 0.33 10.33
N ALA A 181 -5.86 1.44 10.41
CA ALA A 181 -4.46 1.46 10.82
C ALA A 181 -4.28 0.96 12.26
N ILE A 182 -5.12 1.38 13.20
CA ILE A 182 -5.02 0.92 14.60
C ILE A 182 -5.19 -0.60 14.68
N VAL A 183 -6.24 -1.15 14.04
CA VAL A 183 -6.50 -2.59 14.07
C VAL A 183 -5.35 -3.36 13.43
N ASN A 184 -4.89 -2.91 12.26
CA ASN A 184 -3.83 -3.59 11.53
C ASN A 184 -2.47 -3.50 12.22
N LEU A 185 -2.11 -2.36 12.82
CA LEU A 185 -0.86 -2.21 13.56
C LEU A 185 -0.80 -3.15 14.76
N ILE A 186 -1.91 -3.30 15.51
CA ILE A 186 -1.99 -4.27 16.61
C ILE A 186 -1.76 -5.69 16.08
N ALA A 187 -2.41 -6.06 14.97
CA ALA A 187 -2.23 -7.37 14.35
C ALA A 187 -0.78 -7.62 13.91
N ILE A 188 -0.14 -6.64 13.25
CA ILE A 188 1.26 -6.74 12.83
C ILE A 188 2.20 -6.87 14.03
N LEU A 189 1.95 -6.16 15.14
CA LEU A 189 2.78 -6.28 16.34
C LEU A 189 2.69 -7.69 16.94
N ILE A 190 1.50 -8.30 16.94
CA ILE A 190 1.30 -9.67 17.41
C ILE A 190 1.97 -10.69 16.47
N LEU A 191 1.84 -10.50 15.15
CA LEU A 191 2.37 -11.39 14.12
C LEU A 191 3.84 -11.13 13.78
N GLY A 192 4.44 -10.05 14.30
CA GLY A 192 5.76 -9.57 13.92
C GLY A 192 6.85 -10.61 14.13
N LYS A 193 6.75 -11.43 15.17
CA LYS A 193 7.65 -12.57 15.40
C LYS A 193 7.72 -13.50 14.19
N TRP A 194 6.56 -13.87 13.63
CA TRP A 194 6.49 -14.82 12.51
C TRP A 194 6.97 -14.20 11.20
N ALA A 195 6.66 -12.91 10.99
CA ALA A 195 7.16 -12.16 9.83
C ALA A 195 8.69 -12.08 9.84
N LEU A 196 9.31 -11.83 11.00
CA LEU A 196 10.77 -11.81 11.14
C LEU A 196 11.39 -13.19 10.94
N LEU A 197 10.79 -14.26 11.46
CA LEU A 197 11.27 -15.62 11.22
C LEU A 197 11.19 -16.02 9.74
N ALA A 198 10.14 -15.61 9.02
CA ALA A 198 10.03 -15.81 7.58
C ALA A 198 11.08 -15.00 6.81
N LEU A 199 11.41 -13.79 7.27
CA LEU A 199 12.49 -12.98 6.69
C LEU A 199 13.87 -13.62 6.92
N ASP A 200 14.11 -14.20 8.09
CA ASP A 200 15.33 -14.93 8.39
C ASP A 200 15.48 -16.17 7.51
N ASP A 201 14.39 -16.94 7.32
CA ASP A 201 14.35 -18.08 6.40
C ASP A 201 14.68 -17.65 4.96
N TYR A 202 13.97 -16.65 4.44
CA TYR A 202 14.24 -16.05 3.13
C TYR A 202 15.72 -15.67 2.96
N SER A 203 16.27 -14.98 3.95
CA SER A 203 17.64 -14.47 3.92
C SER A 203 18.67 -15.61 3.95
N LYS A 204 18.44 -16.67 4.74
CA LYS A 204 19.31 -17.85 4.76
C LYS A 204 19.36 -18.54 3.41
N GLN A 205 18.20 -18.77 2.80
CA GLN A 205 18.12 -19.40 1.48
C GLN A 205 18.80 -18.52 0.42
N ARG A 206 18.56 -17.20 0.46
CA ARG A 206 19.17 -16.28 -0.51
C ARG A 206 20.69 -16.16 -0.36
N ASN A 207 21.19 -16.14 0.87
CA ASN A 207 22.63 -16.10 1.15
C ASN A 207 23.37 -17.36 0.70
N ARG A 208 22.66 -18.50 0.61
CA ARG A 208 23.17 -19.75 0.03
C ARG A 208 23.12 -19.77 -1.50
N GLY A 209 22.63 -18.70 -2.15
CA GLY A 209 22.49 -18.63 -3.60
C GLY A 209 21.26 -19.35 -4.17
N LEU A 210 20.38 -19.86 -3.31
CA LEU A 210 19.16 -20.55 -3.72
C LEU A 210 18.07 -19.54 -4.12
N ASP A 211 17.06 -20.02 -4.86
CA ASP A 211 15.82 -19.28 -5.04
C ASP A 211 14.88 -19.57 -3.86
N PRO A 212 14.54 -18.58 -3.01
CA PRO A 212 13.85 -18.88 -1.77
C PRO A 212 12.45 -19.47 -1.98
N VAL A 213 12.14 -20.54 -1.27
CA VAL A 213 10.84 -21.21 -1.21
C VAL A 213 10.40 -21.32 0.24
N PHE A 214 9.15 -20.97 0.52
CA PHE A 214 8.61 -21.00 1.86
C PHE A 214 7.79 -22.26 2.12
N LEU A 215 8.09 -22.90 3.25
CA LEU A 215 7.32 -24.00 3.80
C LEU A 215 6.88 -23.62 5.22
N ALA A 216 5.61 -23.81 5.55
CA ALA A 216 5.11 -23.54 6.90
C ALA A 216 5.86 -24.36 7.96
N SER A 217 6.27 -25.60 7.62
CA SER A 217 7.07 -26.49 8.46
C SER A 217 8.50 -25.98 8.73
N SER A 218 9.02 -25.07 7.89
CA SER A 218 10.37 -24.52 8.07
C SER A 218 10.51 -23.61 9.29
N ILE A 219 9.39 -23.09 9.82
CA ILE A 219 9.36 -22.22 10.99
C ILE A 219 8.81 -22.97 12.21
N PRO A 220 9.67 -23.29 13.20
CA PRO A 220 9.23 -23.97 14.42
C PRO A 220 8.19 -23.15 15.20
N GLY A 221 7.06 -23.80 15.49
CA GLY A 221 5.98 -23.23 16.29
C GLY A 221 5.06 -22.25 15.56
N LEU A 222 5.20 -22.09 14.24
CA LEU A 222 4.28 -21.31 13.42
C LEU A 222 2.84 -21.83 13.63
N PRO A 223 1.85 -20.95 13.84
CA PRO A 223 0.45 -21.37 13.91
C PRO A 223 0.02 -22.12 12.65
N GLU A 224 -1.03 -22.93 12.78
CA GLU A 224 -1.59 -23.64 11.63
C GLU A 224 -1.94 -22.66 10.51
N THR A 225 -1.54 -23.02 9.28
CA THR A 225 -1.70 -22.19 8.08
C THR A 225 -2.54 -22.94 7.05
N ASP A 226 -3.34 -22.22 6.28
CA ASP A 226 -4.17 -22.81 5.22
C ASP A 226 -3.37 -23.14 3.95
N CYS A 227 -2.17 -22.57 3.80
CA CYS A 227 -1.33 -22.66 2.61
C CYS A 227 0.15 -22.80 2.99
N TRP A 228 1.02 -23.03 2.00
CA TRP A 228 2.48 -23.26 2.18
C TRP A 228 2.85 -24.61 2.79
N HIS A 229 2.10 -25.66 2.46
CA HIS A 229 2.41 -27.06 2.76
C HIS A 229 3.02 -27.74 1.54
N GLU A 230 3.79 -28.82 1.74
CA GLU A 230 4.43 -29.56 0.64
C GLU A 230 3.47 -29.98 -0.47
N GLU A 231 2.22 -30.31 -0.12
CA GLU A 231 1.16 -30.68 -1.07
C GLU A 231 0.75 -29.53 -2.01
N HIS A 232 0.94 -28.29 -1.57
CA HIS A 232 0.61 -27.07 -2.31
C HIS A 232 1.76 -26.61 -3.22
N LEU A 233 2.94 -27.20 -3.06
CA LEU A 233 4.13 -26.89 -3.84
C LEU A 233 4.03 -27.58 -5.20
N LYS A 234 3.41 -26.89 -6.17
CA LYS A 234 3.54 -27.25 -7.58
C LYS A 234 4.93 -26.85 -8.07
N ASP A 235 5.54 -27.67 -8.92
CA ASP A 235 6.83 -27.37 -9.53
C ASP A 235 6.78 -26.00 -10.24
N PHE A 236 7.46 -25.00 -9.67
CA PHE A 236 7.60 -23.66 -10.25
C PHE A 236 9.05 -23.48 -10.71
N GLY A 237 9.28 -23.39 -12.03
CA GLY A 237 10.59 -23.11 -12.62
C GLY A 237 11.05 -24.17 -13.63
N SER A 238 12.24 -23.98 -14.20
CA SER A 238 12.87 -24.91 -15.14
C SER A 238 13.46 -26.18 -14.49
N GLY A 239 13.08 -26.46 -13.24
CA GLY A 239 13.42 -27.67 -12.50
C GLY A 239 12.35 -27.93 -11.43
N PRO A 240 12.06 -29.19 -11.08
CA PRO A 240 11.04 -29.51 -10.10
C PRO A 240 11.47 -29.01 -8.72
N MET A 241 10.54 -28.38 -8.01
CA MET A 241 10.83 -27.79 -6.70
C MET A 241 11.11 -28.86 -5.64
N LYS A 242 10.68 -30.10 -5.89
CA LYS A 242 11.12 -31.27 -5.15
C LYS A 242 12.65 -31.43 -5.12
N GLU A 243 13.35 -31.09 -6.20
CA GLU A 243 14.82 -31.23 -6.27
C GLU A 243 15.52 -30.19 -5.38
N TYR A 244 15.00 -28.95 -5.31
CA TYR A 244 15.49 -27.93 -4.37
C TYR A 244 15.15 -28.25 -2.90
N LEU A 245 13.98 -28.84 -2.65
CA LEU A 245 13.62 -29.34 -1.33
C LEU A 245 14.50 -30.53 -0.92
N GLU A 246 14.70 -31.50 -1.80
CA GLU A 246 15.61 -32.63 -1.59
C GLU A 246 17.05 -32.15 -1.33
N GLU A 247 17.57 -31.19 -2.10
CA GLU A 247 18.90 -30.59 -1.85
C GLU A 247 18.99 -29.87 -0.49
N SER A 248 17.93 -29.17 -0.07
CA SER A 248 17.91 -28.48 1.22
C SER A 248 17.73 -29.44 2.42
N VAL A 249 16.96 -30.51 2.26
CA VAL A 249 16.70 -31.55 3.28
C VAL A 249 17.88 -32.52 3.40
N ASP A 250 18.51 -32.92 2.29
CA ASP A 250 19.69 -33.80 2.31
C ASP A 250 20.88 -33.15 3.02
N MET A 251 21.01 -31.81 2.96
CA MET A 251 22.07 -31.11 3.69
C MET A 251 21.84 -31.11 5.22
N ASP A 252 20.59 -31.07 5.70
CA ASP A 252 20.30 -31.16 7.13
C ASP A 252 20.49 -32.60 7.66
N PHE A 253 20.35 -33.62 6.79
CA PHE A 253 20.71 -35.01 7.11
C PHE A 253 22.21 -35.30 7.04
N ALA A 254 22.97 -34.59 6.20
CA ALA A 254 24.42 -34.74 6.09
C ALA A 254 25.20 -34.17 7.30
N GLY A 255 24.54 -33.42 8.18
CA GLY A 255 25.10 -32.90 9.44
C GLY A 255 24.77 -33.72 10.69
N LEU A 256 23.97 -34.80 10.57
CA LEU A 256 23.63 -35.72 11.65
C LEU A 256 24.10 -37.15 11.32
N LYS A 257 25.43 -37.30 11.22
CA LYS A 257 26.14 -38.55 11.52
C LYS A 257 27.40 -38.25 12.30
#